data_AF-A0A7Z8QDY0-F1
#
_entry.id   AF-A0A7Z8QDY0-F1
#
_cell.length_a   1.000
_cell.length_b   1.000
_cell.length_c   1.000
_cell.angle_alpha   90.00
_cell.angle_beta   90.00
_cell.angle_gamma   90.00
#
_symmetry.space_group_name_H-M   'P 1'
#
loop_
_entity.id
_entity.type
_entity.pdbx_description
1 polymer ?
#
loop_
_entity_poly.entity_id
_entity_poly.type
_entity_poly.pdbx_seq_one_letter_code
_entity_poly.pdbx_strand_id
1 'polypeptide(L)' 'PAFVSVDIDQDILNLSVQLINKYNLSHDMTIYDGIIAATCMVYDLPLLTHNKKDFKFLDLSLAKELSSEP' A
#
# COMPACT_ATOMS: atom_id res chain seq x y z
N PRO A 1 -16.76 -19.00 2.59
CA PRO A 1 -16.57 -17.86 1.67
C PRO A 1 -15.43 -18.16 0.68
N ALA A 2 -15.64 -17.87 -0.61
CA ALA A 2 -14.56 -17.96 -1.59
C ALA A 2 -13.68 -16.70 -1.47
N PHE A 3 -12.36 -16.89 -1.49
CA PHE A 3 -11.40 -15.80 -1.56
C PHE A 3 -11.15 -15.44 -3.04
N VAL A 4 -10.91 -14.16 -3.31
CA VAL A 4 -10.50 -13.66 -4.63
C VAL A 4 -9.04 -13.24 -4.52
N SER A 5 -8.21 -13.69 -5.46
CA SER A 5 -6.84 -13.20 -5.61
C SER A 5 -6.85 -11.98 -6.53
N VAL A 6 -6.07 -10.97 -6.18
CA VAL A 6 -5.79 -9.81 -7.04
C VAL A 6 -4.37 -9.94 -7.57
N ASP A 7 -4.16 -9.47 -8.79
CA ASP A 7 -2.84 -9.48 -9.41
C ASP A 7 -2.01 -8.29 -8.93
N ILE A 8 -0.70 -8.42 -9.02
CA ILE A 8 0.26 -7.35 -8.75
C ILE A 8 1.01 -7.08 -10.04
N ASP A 9 1.18 -5.80 -10.36
CA ASP A 9 1.94 -5.34 -11.51
C ASP A 9 3.07 -4.38 -11.10
N GLN A 10 3.76 -3.85 -12.09
CA GLN A 10 4.89 -2.96 -11.87
C GLN A 10 4.47 -1.63 -11.21
N ASP A 11 3.25 -1.14 -11.44
CA ASP A 11 2.78 0.12 -10.87
C ASP A 11 2.52 -0.04 -9.37
N ILE A 12 1.94 -1.17 -8.95
CA ILE A 12 1.81 -1.54 -7.54
C ILE A 12 3.18 -1.65 -6.87
N LEU A 13 4.16 -2.28 -7.53
CA LEU A 13 5.52 -2.39 -6.99
C LEU A 13 6.20 -1.02 -6.89
N ASN A 14 6.06 -0.15 -7.88
CA ASN A 14 6.60 1.21 -7.86
C ASN A 14 5.99 2.03 -6.71
N LEU A 15 4.67 1.98 -6.54
CA LEU A 15 3.99 2.62 -5.42
C LEU A 15 4.44 2.05 -4.07
N SER A 16 4.63 0.73 -3.97
CA SER A 16 5.14 0.10 -2.75
C SER A 16 6.50 0.66 -2.34
N VAL A 17 7.41 0.87 -3.31
CA VAL A 17 8.73 1.46 -3.06
C VAL A 17 8.60 2.90 -2.56
N GLN A 18 7.69 3.69 -3.14
CA GLN A 18 7.44 5.05 -2.67
C GLN A 18 6.90 5.06 -1.23
N LEU A 19 5.95 4.19 -0.89
CA LEU A 19 5.39 4.07 0.45
C LEU A 19 6.47 3.65 1.46
N ILE A 20 7.29 2.66 1.13
CA ILE A 20 8.39 2.22 1.98
C ILE A 20 9.38 3.37 2.19
N ASN A 21 9.81 4.05 1.13
CA ASN A 21 10.73 5.19 1.27
C ASN A 21 10.14 6.31 2.14
N LYS A 22 8.82 6.54 2.04
CA LYS A 22 8.12 7.56 2.82
C LYS A 22 7.98 7.18 4.29
N TYR A 23 7.74 5.91 4.61
CA TYR A 23 7.32 5.49 5.95
C TYR A 23 8.29 4.60 6.70
N ASN A 24 9.32 4.03 6.06
CA ASN A 24 10.30 3.14 6.69
C ASN A 24 10.97 3.80 7.91
N LEU A 25 11.43 5.05 7.78
CA LEU A 25 12.13 5.74 8.89
C LEU A 25 11.22 6.12 10.06
N SER A 26 9.91 6.20 9.86
CA SER A 26 8.96 6.68 10.88
C SER A 26 8.10 5.57 11.47
N HIS A 27 7.90 4.48 10.73
CA HIS A 27 6.93 3.43 11.06
C HIS A 27 7.43 2.02 10.71
N ASP A 28 8.74 1.86 10.43
CA ASP A 28 9.38 0.57 10.12
C ASP A 28 8.64 -0.24 9.05
N MET A 29 8.05 0.46 8.07
CA MET A 29 7.27 -0.17 7.00
C MET A 29 8.12 -1.15 6.19
N THR A 30 7.73 -2.42 6.21
CA THR A 30 8.45 -3.49 5.51
C THR A 30 8.01 -3.59 4.04
N ILE A 31 8.77 -4.37 3.26
CA ILE A 31 8.46 -4.62 1.85
C ILE A 31 7.06 -5.19 1.65
N TYR A 32 6.63 -6.14 2.48
CA TYR A 32 5.33 -6.78 2.35
C TYR A 32 4.19 -5.82 2.73
N ASP A 33 4.39 -4.99 3.75
CA ASP A 33 3.41 -3.99 4.14
C ASP A 33 3.20 -2.95 3.04
N GLY A 34 4.30 -2.50 2.42
CA GLY A 34 4.27 -1.59 1.28
C GLY A 34 3.51 -2.17 0.08
N ILE A 35 3.73 -3.46 -0.24
CA ILE A 35 3.04 -4.14 -1.34
C ILE A 35 1.53 -4.28 -1.04
N ILE A 36 1.17 -4.70 0.17
CA ILE A 36 -0.23 -4.84 0.58
C ILE A 36 -0.95 -3.47 0.54
N ALA A 37 -0.31 -2.44 1.09
CA ALA A 37 -0.86 -1.08 1.08
C ALA A 37 -1.05 -0.58 -0.36
N ALA A 38 -0.02 -0.67 -1.20
CA ALA A 38 -0.09 -0.23 -2.60
C ALA A 38 -1.19 -0.97 -3.39
N THR A 39 -1.31 -2.28 -3.19
CA THR A 39 -2.36 -3.10 -3.83
C THR A 39 -3.75 -2.61 -3.40
N CYS A 40 -3.97 -2.40 -2.10
CA CYS A 40 -5.23 -1.87 -1.60
C CYS A 40 -5.55 -0.49 -2.19
N MET A 41 -4.57 0.39 -2.31
CA MET A 41 -4.80 1.72 -2.87
C MET A 41 -5.12 1.70 -4.36
N VAL A 42 -4.41 0.87 -5.15
CA VAL A 42 -4.60 0.78 -6.61
C VAL A 42 -5.96 0.17 -6.96
N TYR A 43 -6.38 -0.88 -6.24
CA TYR A 43 -7.67 -1.54 -6.45
C TYR A 43 -8.84 -0.89 -5.67
N ASP A 44 -8.59 0.21 -4.93
CA ASP A 44 -9.58 0.87 -4.06
C ASP A 44 -10.24 -0.11 -3.07
N LEU A 45 -9.42 -0.95 -2.44
CA LEU A 45 -9.84 -2.00 -1.51
C LEU A 45 -9.60 -1.57 -0.05
N PRO A 46 -10.52 -1.90 0.87
CA PRO A 46 -10.28 -1.72 2.29
C PRO A 46 -9.21 -2.70 2.80
N LEU A 47 -8.37 -2.24 3.71
CA LEU A 47 -7.39 -3.10 4.37
C LEU A 47 -7.95 -3.70 5.67
N LEU A 48 -8.07 -5.03 5.70
CA LEU A 48 -8.36 -5.78 6.92
C LEU A 48 -7.05 -6.28 7.54
N THR A 49 -6.68 -5.76 8.72
CA THR A 49 -5.43 -6.14 9.40
C THR A 49 -5.58 -6.19 10.92
N HIS A 50 -4.83 -7.09 11.55
CA HIS A 50 -4.62 -7.11 13.00
C HIS A 50 -3.59 -6.05 13.44
N ASN A 51 -2.65 -5.70 12.57
CA ASN A 51 -1.55 -4.77 12.85
C ASN A 51 -1.96 -3.31 12.58
N LYS A 52 -3.09 -2.88 13.18
CA LYS A 52 -3.66 -1.54 12.93
C LYS A 52 -2.67 -0.41 13.21
N LYS A 53 -1.72 -0.59 14.13
CA LYS A 53 -0.71 0.42 14.47
C LYS A 53 0.23 0.75 13.31
N ASP A 54 0.47 -0.24 12.44
CA ASP A 54 1.46 -0.17 11.36
C ASP A 54 0.81 0.30 10.04
N PHE A 55 -0.52 0.44 10.01
CA PHE A 55 -1.26 0.91 8.83
C PHE A 55 -2.12 2.14 9.11
N LYS A 56 -2.30 2.56 10.37
CA LYS A 56 -3.15 3.72 10.74
C LYS A 56 -2.72 5.05 10.12
N PHE A 57 -1.46 5.17 9.68
CA PHE A 57 -0.91 6.38 9.07
C PHE A 57 -1.07 6.38 7.55
N LEU A 58 -1.47 5.25 6.96
CA LEU A 58 -1.74 5.15 5.53
C LEU A 58 -3.13 5.72 5.27
N ASP A 59 -3.16 6.82 4.54
CA ASP A 59 -4.36 7.22 3.83
C ASP A 59 -4.45 6.40 2.53
N LEU A 60 -5.31 5.38 2.54
CA LEU A 60 -5.48 4.49 1.38
C LEU A 60 -6.14 5.19 0.18
N SER A 61 -6.64 6.42 0.34
CA SER A 61 -7.20 7.22 -0.75
C SER A 61 -6.14 8.01 -1.54
N LEU A 62 -4.90 8.09 -1.04
CA LEU A 62 -3.86 8.99 -1.55
C LEU A 62 -3.13 8.52 -2.82
N ALA A 63 -3.30 7.27 -3.28
CA ALA A 63 -2.52 6.75 -4.42
C ALA A 63 -2.73 7.50 -5.73
N LYS A 64 -3.87 8.20 -5.89
CA LYS A 64 -4.15 8.99 -7.08
C LYS A 64 -3.27 10.24 -7.22
N GLU A 65 -2.61 10.68 -6.15
CA GLU A 65 -1.72 11.84 -6.18
C GLU A 65 -0.28 11.47 -6.57
N LEU A 66 0.14 10.24 -6.27
CA LEU A 66 1.51 9.74 -6.49
C LEU A 66 1.77 9.24 -7.92
N SER A 67 0.71 8.92 -8.69
CA SER A 67 0.82 8.58 -10.12
C SER A 67 0.85 9.80 -11.05
N SER A 68 0.77 11.01 -10.48
CA SER A 68 0.77 12.29 -11.21
C SER A 68 2.10 13.06 -11.13
N GLU A 69 3.14 12.53 -10.47
CA GLU A 69 4.49 13.09 -10.63
C GLU A 69 5.10 12.61 -11.96
N PRO A 70 5.62 13.54 -12.79
CA PRO A 70 6.13 13.25 -14.13
C PRO A 70 7.42 12.42 -14.18
#